data_AF-A0A957M4H3-F1
#
_entry.id   AF-A0A957M4H3-F1
#
_cell.length_a   1.000
_cell.length_b   1.000
_cell.length_c   1.000
_cell.angle_alpha   90.00
_cell.angle_beta   90.00
_cell.angle_gamma   90.00
#
_symmetry.space_group_name_H-M   'P 1'
#
loop_
_entity.id
_entity.type
_entity.pdbx_description
1 polymer ?
#
loop_
_entity_poly.entity_id
_entity_poly.type
_entity_poly.pdbx_seq_one_letter_code
_entity_poly.pdbx_strand_id
1 'polypeptide(L)'
;MAATFGANSTEYDDPQFQEAATHFHMGQWDKAIRLLETLQARYPGDARIDQMLKDARFKAHLETNTEIKEKRVIINWRPILTRVAIVGTLALLVIAGIWVLRARLLPMLAEAQLQRQQAQLMNTAQAALTAGDYDTAEQRLLELLAKSPDDVSATALLADTRWQRELFALYNEAVAADNAGNDELALSMYADLQMKSPGYRDVSNRILAIRHTQELDQLMQQAKNLLMLGFESEASNALAQIQAMDVNYRRSEVSEMLFDLNMRRGKRILEQNPPQPAEVSVALAAFNTALQQQPNDPGAITEARLAVGFLRGREAYDQRDWLNTINSLRPVFAERASYLGNTTASMLFVSMMGAGDDYAASNDLLNAYEMYSQACQLPLSDTTSACAKASSVVPLLTPTATPTLTPTPGPTAPPPSATATATPRPLRTFRGRIIFKSENPDLPGIYVMDPDGSNREYLGTFQRYEQAFADLRETERYSPDGTYWVSTADVDGNPQIILHLPVTSQFGELPPKPVTRMTGMSYDPVWSPDGAWIAFVTTENESDDIWKTRPDSSEQVALMRNDWEWDKHPSWSPDSQRIVFFSNRDGDRQLFVMDTNGRNVTNISRVPWAEYEPIWVK
;
A
#
# COMPACT_ATOMS: atom_id res chain seq x y z
N MET A 1 14.21 -113.61 66.78
CA MET A 1 13.13 -113.85 67.75
C MET A 1 12.38 -115.11 67.31
N ALA A 2 12.31 -116.06 68.25
CA ALA A 2 11.49 -117.27 68.40
C ALA A 2 10.86 -118.00 67.19
N ALA A 3 11.32 -119.24 66.97
CA ALA A 3 10.51 -120.48 67.05
C ALA A 3 11.47 -121.69 66.85
N THR A 4 12.13 -122.20 67.89
CA THR A 4 11.78 -123.45 68.61
C THR A 4 10.82 -124.38 67.86
N PHE A 5 11.31 -125.54 67.41
CA PHE A 5 10.69 -126.88 67.56
C PHE A 5 11.82 -127.89 67.27
N GLY A 6 12.27 -128.64 68.28
CA GLY A 6 11.79 -130.01 68.52
C GLY A 6 12.71 -130.98 67.78
N ALA A 7 13.83 -131.37 68.38
CA ALA A 7 13.95 -132.63 69.13
C ALA A 7 13.80 -133.87 68.24
N ASN A 8 14.90 -134.64 68.19
CA ASN A 8 15.07 -136.00 67.66
C ASN A 8 15.15 -136.15 66.14
N SER A 9 16.33 -135.84 65.57
CA SER A 9 16.86 -136.80 64.61
C SER A 9 18.33 -137.07 64.92
N THR A 10 18.61 -138.36 65.15
CA THR A 10 19.93 -138.94 65.41
C THR A 10 20.89 -138.83 64.21
N GLU A 11 20.56 -138.01 63.21
CA GLU A 11 21.35 -137.73 62.01
C GLU A 11 22.49 -136.74 62.28
N TYR A 12 22.36 -135.84 63.27
CA TYR A 12 23.33 -134.76 63.52
C TYR A 12 24.57 -135.17 64.33
N ASP A 13 24.53 -136.35 64.97
CA ASP A 13 25.69 -136.98 65.63
C ASP A 13 26.46 -137.91 64.69
N ASP A 14 26.06 -138.03 63.41
CA ASP A 14 26.85 -138.76 62.42
C ASP A 14 28.15 -137.98 62.14
N PRO A 15 29.33 -138.54 62.46
CA PRO A 15 30.59 -137.83 62.28
C PRO A 15 30.82 -137.41 60.82
N GLN A 16 30.24 -138.12 59.85
CA GLN A 16 30.34 -137.75 58.44
C GLN A 16 29.53 -136.49 58.11
N PHE A 17 28.41 -136.24 58.81
CA PHE A 17 27.62 -135.02 58.61
C PHE A 17 28.37 -133.80 59.14
N GLN A 18 29.03 -133.91 60.30
CA GLN A 18 29.87 -132.83 60.83
C GLN A 18 31.10 -132.55 59.96
N GLU A 19 31.72 -133.58 59.41
CA GLU A 19 32.84 -133.44 58.46
C GLU A 19 32.37 -132.77 57.16
N ALA A 20 31.22 -133.20 56.62
CA ALA A 20 30.59 -132.58 55.46
C ALA A 20 30.27 -131.09 55.68
N ALA A 21 29.70 -130.74 56.83
CA ALA A 21 29.42 -129.36 57.22
C ALA A 21 30.70 -128.52 57.40
N THR A 22 31.76 -129.12 57.94
CA THR A 22 33.06 -128.45 58.10
C THR A 22 33.66 -128.10 56.74
N HIS A 23 33.69 -129.05 55.79
CA HIS A 23 34.16 -128.78 54.43
C HIS A 23 33.28 -127.77 53.69
N PHE A 24 31.96 -127.79 53.95
CA PHE A 24 31.02 -126.80 53.40
C PHE A 24 31.30 -125.39 53.91
N HIS A 25 31.62 -125.22 55.20
CA HIS A 25 31.96 -123.92 55.77
C HIS A 25 33.36 -123.43 55.37
N MET A 26 34.30 -124.33 55.09
CA MET A 26 35.64 -124.00 54.60
C MET A 26 35.68 -123.67 53.09
N GLY A 27 34.54 -123.72 52.40
CA GLY A 27 34.46 -123.45 50.96
C GLY A 27 35.08 -124.54 50.08
N GLN A 28 35.30 -125.74 50.63
CA GLN A 28 35.84 -126.88 49.88
C GLN A 28 34.72 -127.68 49.23
N TRP A 29 34.03 -127.06 48.27
CA TRP A 29 32.74 -127.52 47.75
C TRP A 29 32.78 -128.96 47.21
N ASP A 30 33.82 -129.35 46.46
CA ASP A 30 33.94 -130.70 45.88
C ASP A 30 34.07 -131.84 46.91
N LYS A 31 34.64 -131.53 48.09
CA LYS A 31 34.75 -132.51 49.18
C LYS A 31 33.44 -132.58 49.97
N ALA A 32 32.82 -131.42 50.23
CA ALA A 32 31.53 -131.33 50.88
C ALA A 32 30.43 -132.05 50.07
N ILE A 33 30.38 -131.85 48.75
CA ILE A 33 29.40 -132.48 47.84
C ILE A 33 29.48 -134.01 47.93
N ARG A 34 30.68 -134.60 47.84
CA ARG A 34 30.84 -136.07 47.89
C ARG A 34 30.37 -136.68 49.20
N LEU A 35 30.69 -136.04 50.33
CA LEU A 35 30.26 -136.51 51.64
C LEU A 35 28.73 -136.36 51.81
N LEU A 36 28.16 -135.24 51.36
CA LEU A 36 26.71 -135.01 51.38
C LEU A 36 25.93 -135.98 50.48
N GLU A 37 26.48 -136.40 49.33
CA GLU A 37 25.88 -137.43 48.45
C GLU A 37 25.82 -138.80 49.14
N THR A 38 26.90 -139.19 49.82
CA THR A 38 26.91 -140.44 50.60
C THR A 38 25.93 -140.40 51.76
N LEU A 39 25.75 -139.24 52.40
CA LEU A 39 24.76 -139.05 53.47
C LEU A 39 23.33 -139.07 52.92
N GLN A 40 23.07 -138.47 51.77
CA GLN A 40 21.77 -138.51 51.09
C GLN A 40 21.32 -139.94 50.76
N ALA A 41 22.26 -140.80 50.35
CA ALA A 41 21.98 -142.21 50.08
C ALA A 41 21.64 -143.00 51.36
N ARG A 42 22.20 -142.60 52.51
CA ARG A 42 22.00 -143.27 53.81
C ARG A 42 20.74 -142.78 54.53
N TYR A 43 20.40 -141.50 54.37
CA TYR A 43 19.22 -140.85 54.94
C TYR A 43 18.35 -140.21 53.84
N PRO A 44 17.69 -141.05 53.01
CA PRO A 44 16.91 -140.56 51.88
C PRO A 44 15.67 -139.79 52.37
N GLY A 45 15.54 -138.52 51.94
CA GLY A 45 14.41 -137.66 52.26
C GLY A 45 14.67 -136.60 53.33
N ASP A 46 15.90 -136.48 53.87
CA ASP A 46 16.26 -135.36 54.76
C ASP A 46 16.40 -134.06 53.97
N ALA A 47 15.47 -133.14 54.22
CA ALA A 47 15.40 -131.84 53.56
C ALA A 47 16.65 -130.97 53.76
N ARG A 48 17.41 -131.13 54.85
CA ARG A 48 18.60 -130.29 55.11
C ARG A 48 19.84 -130.77 54.37
N ILE A 49 20.06 -132.08 54.28
CA ILE A 49 21.15 -132.65 53.45
C ILE A 49 20.92 -132.28 51.98
N ASP A 50 19.69 -132.39 51.50
CA ASP A 50 19.31 -131.99 50.13
C ASP A 50 19.54 -130.50 49.86
N GLN A 51 19.20 -129.64 50.83
CA GLN A 51 19.43 -128.21 50.74
C GLN A 51 20.93 -127.88 50.71
N MET A 52 21.73 -128.44 51.63
CA MET A 52 23.17 -128.23 51.66
C MET A 52 23.85 -128.75 50.41
N LEU A 53 23.42 -129.89 49.87
CA LEU A 53 23.98 -130.45 48.64
C LEU A 53 23.68 -129.54 47.43
N LYS A 54 22.47 -128.99 47.33
CA LYS A 54 22.11 -128.00 46.30
C LYS A 54 22.94 -126.73 46.42
N ASP A 55 23.08 -126.19 47.63
CA ASP A 55 23.86 -124.98 47.87
C ASP A 55 25.35 -125.20 47.58
N ALA A 56 25.90 -126.37 47.92
CA ALA A 56 27.30 -126.72 47.67
C ALA A 56 27.58 -126.79 46.16
N ARG A 57 26.69 -127.44 45.40
CA ARG A 57 26.80 -127.54 43.93
C ARG A 57 26.66 -126.18 43.25
N PHE A 58 25.76 -125.33 43.73
CA PHE A 58 25.59 -123.98 43.22
C PHE A 58 26.83 -123.11 43.45
N LYS A 59 27.41 -123.16 44.66
CA LYS A 59 28.62 -122.41 45.00
C LYS A 59 29.87 -122.92 44.28
N ALA A 60 30.01 -124.23 44.13
CA ALA A 60 31.08 -124.82 43.31
C ALA A 60 31.05 -124.30 41.87
N HIS A 61 29.85 -124.19 41.29
CA HIS A 61 29.65 -123.71 39.92
C HIS A 61 29.91 -122.20 39.76
N LEU A 62 29.67 -121.41 40.80
CA LEU A 62 29.99 -119.97 40.83
C LEU A 62 31.50 -119.72 40.85
N GLU A 63 32.26 -120.49 41.63
CA GLU A 63 33.72 -120.33 41.71
C GLU A 63 34.44 -120.78 40.43
N THR A 64 33.92 -121.76 39.69
CA THR A 64 34.51 -122.20 38.40
C THR A 64 34.34 -121.18 37.27
N ASN A 65 33.41 -120.21 37.41
CA ASN A 65 33.08 -119.23 36.37
C ASN A 65 33.49 -117.78 36.70
N THR A 66 34.35 -117.57 37.70
CA THR A 66 34.89 -116.24 38.05
C THR A 66 36.38 -116.10 37.72
N GLU A 67 36.70 -115.81 36.44
CA GLU A 67 37.91 -115.05 36.10
C GLU A 67 37.61 -113.55 36.21
N ILE A 68 38.03 -112.92 37.32
CA ILE A 68 37.95 -111.46 37.49
C ILE A 68 39.28 -110.84 37.04
N LYS A 69 39.30 -110.26 35.84
CA LYS A 69 40.38 -109.38 35.37
C LYS A 69 40.28 -108.01 36.05
N GLU A 70 41.34 -107.58 36.72
CA GLU A 70 41.51 -106.22 37.23
C GLU A 70 41.38 -105.17 36.11
N LYS A 71 40.54 -104.13 36.32
CA LYS A 71 40.50 -102.95 35.45
C LYS A 71 41.00 -101.73 36.24
N ARG A 72 42.28 -101.38 36.06
CA ARG A 72 42.86 -100.13 36.55
C ARG A 72 42.15 -98.94 35.91
N VAL A 73 41.59 -98.03 36.71
CA VAL A 73 41.07 -96.73 36.25
C VAL A 73 42.26 -95.80 36.02
N ILE A 74 42.59 -95.52 34.76
CA ILE A 74 43.58 -94.51 34.38
C ILE A 74 42.81 -93.23 34.04
N ILE A 75 42.78 -92.25 34.96
CA ILE A 75 42.29 -90.90 34.64
C ILE A 75 43.33 -90.24 33.73
N ASN A 76 42.95 -89.97 32.49
CA ASN A 76 43.83 -89.30 31.53
C ASN A 76 43.85 -87.79 31.82
N TRP A 77 44.82 -87.33 32.62
CA TRP A 77 44.91 -85.93 33.11
C TRP A 77 45.21 -84.89 32.03
N ARG A 78 45.78 -85.29 30.89
CA ARG A 78 46.16 -84.39 29.78
C ARG A 78 44.99 -83.52 29.27
N PRO A 79 43.81 -84.06 28.89
CA PRO A 79 42.67 -83.25 28.44
C PRO A 79 42.04 -82.37 29.55
N ILE A 80 42.22 -82.70 30.82
CA ILE A 80 41.69 -81.91 31.94
C ILE A 80 42.59 -80.71 32.20
N LEU A 81 43.91 -80.93 32.27
CA LEU A 81 44.90 -79.86 32.47
C LEU A 81 44.92 -78.87 31.29
N THR A 82 44.73 -79.33 30.05
CA THR A 82 44.62 -78.42 28.90
C THR A 82 43.37 -77.56 28.97
N ARG A 83 42.22 -78.11 29.37
CA ARG A 83 40.98 -77.33 29.56
C ARG A 83 41.12 -76.31 30.68
N VAL A 84 41.72 -76.68 31.82
CA VAL A 84 41.98 -75.75 32.93
C VAL A 84 42.98 -74.67 32.52
N ALA A 85 44.02 -75.01 31.77
CA ALA A 85 44.98 -74.03 31.25
C ALA A 85 44.32 -73.04 30.28
N ILE A 86 43.43 -73.51 29.40
CA ILE A 86 42.64 -72.66 28.48
C ILE A 86 41.71 -71.73 29.26
N VAL A 87 40.99 -72.25 30.27
CA VAL A 87 40.10 -71.42 31.10
C VAL A 87 40.91 -70.41 31.92
N GLY A 88 42.07 -70.80 32.46
CA GLY A 88 42.96 -69.90 33.19
C GLY A 88 43.58 -68.81 32.33
N THR A 89 43.96 -69.12 31.09
CA THR A 89 44.43 -68.11 30.12
C THR A 89 43.31 -67.18 29.67
N LEU A 90 42.10 -67.70 29.41
CA LEU A 90 40.92 -66.87 29.14
C LEU A 90 40.59 -65.95 30.32
N ALA A 91 40.63 -66.45 31.55
CA ALA A 91 40.41 -65.63 32.75
C ALA A 91 41.48 -64.53 32.89
N LEU A 92 42.76 -64.85 32.64
CA LEU A 92 43.85 -63.87 32.62
C LEU A 92 43.65 -62.80 31.53
N LEU A 93 43.21 -63.18 30.33
CA LEU A 93 42.90 -62.24 29.26
C LEU A 93 41.72 -61.33 29.62
N VAL A 94 40.68 -61.85 30.28
CA VAL A 94 39.55 -61.05 30.79
C VAL A 94 40.03 -60.06 31.86
N ILE A 95 40.85 -60.51 32.81
CA ILE A 95 41.41 -59.64 33.86
C ILE A 95 42.31 -58.56 33.25
N ALA A 96 43.18 -58.92 32.32
CA ALA A 96 44.03 -57.98 31.59
C ALA A 96 43.19 -56.98 30.77
N GLY A 97 42.11 -57.45 30.12
CA GLY A 97 41.15 -56.61 29.41
C GLY A 97 40.46 -55.60 30.33
N ILE A 98 39.98 -56.04 31.50
CA ILE A 98 39.37 -55.16 32.52
C ILE A 98 40.39 -54.13 33.05
N TRP A 99 41.63 -54.56 33.25
CA TRP A 99 42.71 -53.67 33.71
C TRP A 99 43.01 -52.58 32.66
N VAL A 100 43.16 -52.94 31.38
CA VAL A 100 43.35 -51.97 30.29
C VAL A 100 42.14 -51.04 30.15
N LEU A 101 40.92 -51.58 30.27
CA LEU A 101 39.69 -50.79 30.21
C LEU A 101 39.68 -49.70 31.30
N ARG A 102 40.00 -50.07 32.55
CA ARG A 102 40.02 -49.14 33.68
C ARG A 102 41.20 -48.18 33.67
N ALA A 103 42.39 -48.66 33.33
CA ALA A 103 43.60 -47.85 33.43
C ALA A 103 43.80 -46.91 32.25
N ARG A 104 43.23 -47.21 31.07
CA ARG A 104 43.52 -46.46 29.83
C ARG A 104 42.29 -45.97 29.08
N LEU A 105 41.28 -46.81 28.86
CA LEU A 105 40.09 -46.43 28.07
C LEU A 105 39.13 -45.52 28.84
N LEU A 106 38.81 -45.83 30.10
CA LEU A 106 37.93 -45.00 30.92
C LEU A 106 38.46 -43.56 31.12
N PRO A 107 39.73 -43.33 31.51
CA PRO A 107 40.25 -41.96 31.65
C PRO A 107 40.29 -41.21 30.31
N MET A 108 40.67 -41.88 29.22
CA MET A 108 40.66 -41.27 27.87
C MET A 108 39.24 -40.87 27.44
N LEU A 109 38.23 -41.69 27.73
CA LEU A 109 36.83 -41.34 27.46
C LEU A 109 36.33 -40.19 28.33
N ALA A 110 36.73 -40.15 29.61
CA ALA A 110 36.38 -39.07 30.52
C ALA A 110 37.00 -37.72 30.10
N GLU A 111 38.28 -37.72 29.70
CA GLU A 111 38.96 -36.55 29.15
C GLU A 111 38.30 -36.08 27.84
N ALA A 112 37.98 -37.01 26.93
CA ALA A 112 37.31 -36.69 25.68
C ALA A 112 35.86 -36.19 25.88
N GLN A 113 35.18 -36.60 26.96
CA GLN A 113 33.87 -36.08 27.33
C GLN A 113 33.97 -34.67 27.92
N LEU A 114 34.97 -34.42 28.78
CA LEU A 114 35.23 -33.11 29.36
C LEU A 114 35.57 -32.08 28.28
N GLN A 115 36.46 -32.41 27.35
CA GLN A 115 36.80 -31.56 26.21
C GLN A 115 35.58 -31.24 25.34
N ARG A 116 34.71 -32.22 25.10
CA ARG A 116 33.45 -31.99 24.35
C ARG A 116 32.51 -31.04 25.07
N GLN A 117 32.35 -31.19 26.38
CA GLN A 117 31.52 -30.28 27.17
C GLN A 117 32.09 -28.86 27.17
N GLN A 118 33.41 -28.70 27.33
CA GLN A 118 34.08 -27.40 27.26
C GLN A 118 33.90 -26.74 25.89
N ALA A 119 34.11 -27.48 24.80
CA ALA A 119 33.90 -26.99 23.45
C ALA A 119 32.43 -26.60 23.21
N GLN A 120 31.47 -27.36 23.76
CA GLN A 120 30.06 -27.04 23.67
C GLN A 120 29.73 -25.74 24.41
N LEU A 121 30.23 -25.56 25.64
CA LEU A 121 30.05 -24.31 26.40
C LEU A 121 30.63 -23.11 25.65
N MET A 122 31.84 -23.24 25.11
CA MET A 122 32.48 -22.19 24.31
C MET A 122 31.65 -21.83 23.07
N ASN A 123 31.18 -22.83 22.32
CA ASN A 123 30.35 -22.62 21.15
C ASN A 123 29.01 -21.95 21.52
N THR A 124 28.39 -22.34 22.63
CA THR A 124 27.15 -21.69 23.10
C THR A 124 27.38 -20.25 23.55
N ALA A 125 28.51 -19.96 24.19
CA ALA A 125 28.87 -18.59 24.57
C ALA A 125 29.08 -17.73 23.32
N GLN A 126 29.83 -18.22 22.33
CA GLN A 126 30.03 -17.52 21.06
C GLN A 126 28.72 -17.31 20.30
N ALA A 127 27.83 -18.32 20.28
CA ALA A 127 26.51 -18.18 19.67
C ALA A 127 25.67 -17.09 20.38
N ALA A 128 25.68 -17.06 21.72
CA ALA A 128 25.00 -16.03 22.50
C ALA A 128 25.56 -14.62 22.21
N LEU A 129 26.89 -14.47 22.08
CA LEU A 129 27.53 -13.21 21.69
C LEU A 129 27.11 -12.76 20.30
N THR A 130 27.06 -13.66 19.32
CA THR A 130 26.58 -13.32 17.97
C THR A 130 25.11 -12.92 17.95
N ALA A 131 24.31 -13.41 18.91
CA ALA A 131 22.93 -13.02 19.09
C ALA A 131 22.75 -11.73 19.92
N GLY A 132 23.83 -11.17 20.47
CA GLY A 132 23.77 -10.01 21.37
C GLY A 132 23.27 -10.33 22.79
N ASP A 133 23.18 -11.61 23.16
CA ASP A 133 22.78 -12.06 24.50
C ASP A 133 24.02 -12.19 25.40
N TYR A 134 24.44 -11.04 25.93
CA TYR A 134 25.63 -10.95 26.79
C TYR A 134 25.44 -11.65 28.14
N ASP A 135 24.21 -11.76 28.65
CA ASP A 135 23.93 -12.42 29.93
C ASP A 135 24.14 -13.94 29.82
N THR A 136 23.59 -14.56 28.78
CA THR A 136 23.80 -15.99 28.52
C THR A 136 25.26 -16.29 28.19
N ALA A 137 25.92 -15.42 27.42
CA ALA A 137 27.34 -15.57 27.10
C ALA A 137 28.22 -15.55 28.37
N GLU A 138 28.01 -14.58 29.26
CA GLU A 138 28.73 -14.48 30.53
C GLU A 138 28.52 -15.74 31.39
N GLN A 139 27.28 -16.21 31.52
CA GLN A 139 26.98 -17.43 32.29
C GLN A 139 27.73 -18.66 31.75
N ARG A 140 27.72 -18.87 30.43
CA ARG A 140 28.41 -20.02 29.80
C ARG A 140 29.92 -19.93 29.93
N LEU A 141 30.49 -18.73 29.88
CA LEU A 141 31.93 -18.50 30.11
C LEU A 141 32.33 -18.74 31.57
N LEU A 142 31.49 -18.33 32.53
CA LEU A 142 31.71 -18.63 33.94
C LEU A 142 31.61 -20.14 34.24
N GLU A 143 30.65 -20.85 33.63
CA GLU A 143 30.55 -22.32 33.72
C GLU A 143 31.78 -23.03 33.13
N LEU A 144 32.32 -22.50 32.03
CA LEU A 144 33.55 -22.99 31.42
C LEU A 144 34.76 -22.77 32.33
N LEU A 145 34.92 -21.56 32.88
CA LEU A 145 36.01 -21.21 33.80
C LEU A 145 35.93 -21.96 35.14
N ALA A 146 34.72 -22.33 35.60
CA ALA A 146 34.57 -23.17 36.79
C ALA A 146 35.13 -24.60 36.57
N LYS A 147 35.15 -25.08 35.33
CA LYS A 147 35.74 -26.38 34.94
C LYS A 147 37.20 -26.27 34.53
N SER A 148 37.59 -25.14 33.95
CA SER A 148 38.94 -24.83 33.48
C SER A 148 39.36 -23.42 33.90
N PRO A 149 39.83 -23.22 35.14
CA PRO A 149 40.17 -21.89 35.65
C PRO A 149 41.31 -21.20 34.88
N ASP A 150 42.21 -21.99 34.29
CA ASP A 150 43.41 -21.49 33.59
C ASP A 150 43.17 -21.23 32.09
N ASP A 151 41.92 -21.24 31.62
CA ASP A 151 41.58 -20.97 30.21
C ASP A 151 41.71 -19.47 29.88
N VAL A 152 42.86 -19.10 29.30
CA VAL A 152 43.18 -17.74 28.86
C VAL A 152 42.20 -17.20 27.83
N SER A 153 41.65 -18.07 26.96
CA SER A 153 40.72 -17.64 25.91
C SER A 153 39.36 -17.30 26.52
N ALA A 154 38.87 -18.14 27.43
CA ALA A 154 37.61 -17.92 28.13
C ALA A 154 37.66 -16.68 29.05
N THR A 155 38.79 -16.45 29.75
CA THR A 155 38.96 -15.25 30.59
C THR A 155 39.00 -13.96 29.77
N ALA A 156 39.74 -13.94 28.65
CA ALA A 156 39.77 -12.80 27.75
C ALA A 156 38.39 -12.51 27.13
N LEU A 157 37.70 -13.55 26.67
CA LEU A 157 36.36 -13.42 26.09
C LEU A 157 35.33 -12.96 27.13
N LEU A 158 35.45 -13.38 28.39
CA LEU A 158 34.58 -12.91 29.47
C LEU A 158 34.77 -11.42 29.76
N ALA A 159 36.02 -10.94 29.75
CA ALA A 159 36.29 -9.51 29.93
C ALA A 159 35.70 -8.66 28.79
N ASP A 160 35.87 -9.10 27.54
CA ASP A 160 35.26 -8.46 26.38
C ASP A 160 33.72 -8.48 26.46
N THR A 161 33.14 -9.63 26.81
CA THR A 161 31.68 -9.79 27.00
C THR A 161 31.13 -8.79 28.00
N ARG A 162 31.81 -8.61 29.15
CA ARG A 162 31.40 -7.65 30.19
C ARG A 162 31.50 -6.21 29.70
N TRP A 163 32.57 -5.88 28.98
CA TRP A 163 32.74 -4.57 28.38
C TRP A 163 31.64 -4.25 27.36
N GLN A 164 31.33 -5.18 26.46
CA GLN A 164 30.25 -5.02 25.48
C GLN A 164 28.88 -4.88 26.15
N ARG A 165 28.63 -5.63 27.23
CA ARG A 165 27.41 -5.53 28.04
C ARG A 165 27.25 -4.16 28.68
N GLU A 166 28.32 -3.60 29.25
CA GLU A 166 28.32 -2.25 29.82
C GLU A 166 27.98 -1.20 28.75
N LEU A 167 28.62 -1.26 27.58
CA LEU A 167 28.33 -0.37 26.45
C LEU A 167 26.88 -0.51 25.99
N PHE A 168 26.36 -1.73 25.92
CA PHE A 168 24.97 -1.99 25.53
C PHE A 168 23.97 -1.42 26.54
N ALA A 169 24.22 -1.58 27.84
CA ALA A 169 23.39 -1.03 28.90
C ALA A 169 23.36 0.51 28.84
N LEU A 170 24.54 1.14 28.73
CA LEU A 170 24.67 2.59 28.62
C LEU A 170 23.99 3.13 27.35
N TYR A 171 24.09 2.41 26.23
CA TYR A 171 23.39 2.75 24.99
C TYR A 171 21.87 2.70 25.15
N ASN A 172 21.33 1.64 25.76
CA ASN A 172 19.90 1.52 25.94
C ASN A 172 19.34 2.60 26.88
N GLU A 173 20.09 2.98 27.91
CA GLU A 173 19.71 4.08 28.80
C GLU A 173 19.78 5.44 28.09
N ALA A 174 20.79 5.67 27.25
CA ALA A 174 20.87 6.87 26.41
C ALA A 174 19.68 6.97 25.43
N VAL A 175 19.32 5.85 24.78
CA VAL A 175 18.15 5.77 23.90
C VAL A 175 16.84 5.95 24.68
N ALA A 176 16.76 5.49 25.92
CA ALA A 176 15.59 5.73 26.76
C ALA A 176 15.46 7.22 27.12
N ALA A 177 16.56 7.91 27.43
CA ALA A 177 16.56 9.36 27.68
C ALA A 177 16.17 10.17 26.43
N ASP A 178 16.69 9.78 25.26
CA ASP A 178 16.37 10.32 23.93
C ASP A 178 14.87 10.20 23.63
N ASN A 179 14.32 8.99 23.77
CA ASN A 179 12.88 8.75 23.58
C ASN A 179 11.99 9.46 24.62
N ALA A 180 12.53 9.78 25.79
CA ALA A 180 11.83 10.57 26.81
C ALA A 180 11.88 12.09 26.55
N GLY A 181 12.58 12.54 25.50
CA GLY A 181 12.78 13.95 25.17
C GLY A 181 13.74 14.68 26.11
N ASN A 182 14.59 13.95 26.83
CA ASN A 182 15.63 14.53 27.68
C ASN A 182 16.96 14.61 26.91
N ASP A 183 17.02 15.54 25.96
CA ASP A 183 18.14 15.72 25.04
C ASP A 183 19.47 15.96 25.75
N GLU A 184 19.48 16.72 26.85
CA GLU A 184 20.69 17.04 27.60
C GLU A 184 21.31 15.77 28.21
N LEU A 185 20.47 14.96 28.86
CA LEU A 185 20.90 13.68 29.40
C LEU A 185 21.35 12.74 28.28
N ALA A 186 20.55 12.59 27.22
CA ALA A 186 20.86 11.72 26.09
C ALA A 186 22.20 12.08 25.43
N LEU A 187 22.43 13.37 25.14
CA LEU A 187 23.69 13.86 24.57
C LEU A 187 24.89 13.60 25.48
N SER A 188 24.73 13.75 26.79
CA SER A 188 25.82 13.46 27.74
C SER A 188 26.22 11.97 27.69
N MET A 189 25.23 11.07 27.68
CA MET A 189 25.46 9.63 27.65
C MET A 189 26.00 9.17 26.30
N TYR A 190 25.52 9.75 25.20
CA TYR A 190 26.06 9.48 23.87
C TYR A 190 27.50 9.98 23.73
N ALA A 191 27.86 11.11 24.32
CA ALA A 191 29.24 11.60 24.36
C ALA A 191 30.16 10.64 25.14
N ASP A 192 29.70 10.15 26.29
CA ASP A 192 30.42 9.15 27.08
C ASP A 192 30.62 7.83 26.30
N LEU A 193 29.59 7.36 25.60
CA LEU A 193 29.68 6.19 24.70
C LEU A 193 30.69 6.41 23.59
N GLN A 194 30.68 7.58 22.94
CA GLN A 194 31.60 7.91 21.87
C GLN A 194 33.06 7.98 22.36
N MET A 195 33.28 8.43 23.60
CA MET A 195 34.60 8.40 24.24
C MET A 195 35.06 6.99 24.58
N LYS A 196 34.16 6.14 25.12
CA LYS A 196 34.47 4.74 25.47
C LYS A 196 34.68 3.86 24.24
N SER A 197 33.87 4.04 23.21
CA SER A 197 33.88 3.23 21.97
C SER A 197 33.49 4.09 20.77
N PRO A 198 34.46 4.69 20.07
CA PRO A 198 34.19 5.51 18.89
C PRO A 198 33.52 4.70 17.78
N GLY A 199 32.40 5.21 17.26
CA GLY A 199 31.66 4.52 16.19
C GLY A 199 30.81 3.35 16.69
N TYR A 200 30.52 3.29 18.00
CA TYR A 200 29.58 2.32 18.53
C TYR A 200 28.18 2.57 17.96
N ARG A 201 27.70 1.62 17.14
CA ARG A 201 26.37 1.63 16.53
C ARG A 201 26.07 2.94 15.79
N ASP A 202 24.95 3.59 16.11
CA ASP A 202 24.43 4.81 15.50
C ASP A 202 24.59 6.05 16.39
N VAL A 203 25.41 5.98 17.46
CA VAL A 203 25.58 7.05 18.46
C VAL A 203 25.92 8.40 17.80
N SER A 204 26.89 8.43 16.88
CA SER A 204 27.27 9.66 16.17
C SER A 204 26.09 10.28 15.40
N ASN A 205 25.26 9.46 14.76
CA ASN A 205 24.11 9.92 13.99
C ASN A 205 23.03 10.48 14.91
N ARG A 206 22.82 9.86 16.07
CA ARG A 206 21.87 10.33 17.09
C ARG A 206 22.28 11.67 17.68
N ILE A 207 23.56 11.86 18.01
CA ILE A 207 24.09 13.15 18.47
C ILE A 207 23.83 14.25 17.43
N LEU A 208 24.11 13.97 16.15
CA LEU A 208 23.87 14.92 15.07
C LEU A 208 22.39 15.25 14.90
N ALA A 209 21.50 14.25 14.99
CA ALA A 209 20.06 14.44 14.88
C ALA A 209 19.49 15.32 16.01
N ILE A 210 19.91 15.09 17.26
CA ILE A 210 19.49 15.91 18.40
C ILE A 210 19.97 17.36 18.22
N ARG A 211 21.25 17.55 17.88
CA ARG A 211 21.82 18.90 17.68
C ARG A 211 21.14 19.66 16.54
N HIS A 212 20.85 18.98 15.44
CA HIS A 212 20.13 19.54 14.31
C HIS A 212 18.72 20.00 14.74
N THR A 213 18.01 19.19 15.52
CA THR A 213 16.69 19.56 16.06
C THR A 213 16.77 20.78 16.99
N GLN A 214 17.79 20.84 17.87
CA GLN A 214 18.01 21.99 18.75
C GLN A 214 18.31 23.28 17.97
N GLU A 215 19.08 23.20 16.88
CA GLU A 215 19.34 24.35 16.00
C GLU A 215 18.07 24.87 15.34
N LEU A 216 17.21 23.95 14.84
CA LEU A 216 15.90 24.31 14.27
C LEU A 216 14.96 24.92 15.32
N ASP A 217 14.92 24.39 16.54
CA ASP A 217 14.13 24.96 17.64
C ASP A 217 14.60 26.38 18.02
N GLN A 218 15.90 26.62 18.03
CA GLN A 218 16.46 27.96 18.27
C GLN A 218 16.07 28.94 17.17
N LEU A 219 16.18 28.55 15.90
CA LEU A 219 15.75 29.37 14.76
C LEU A 219 14.24 29.63 14.81
N MET A 220 13.44 28.64 15.18
CA MET A 220 11.99 28.79 15.31
C MET A 220 11.63 29.79 16.41
N GLN A 221 12.30 29.72 17.56
CA GLN A 221 12.11 30.68 18.63
C GLN A 221 12.54 32.09 18.22
N GLN A 222 13.65 32.22 17.47
CA GLN A 222 14.08 33.50 16.91
C GLN A 222 13.04 34.07 15.94
N ALA A 223 12.49 33.27 15.03
CA ALA A 223 11.45 33.69 14.09
C ALA A 223 10.21 34.21 14.85
N LYS A 224 9.76 33.49 15.88
CA LYS A 224 8.64 33.93 16.74
C LYS A 224 8.93 35.25 17.45
N ASN A 225 10.13 35.42 17.99
CA ASN A 225 10.54 36.68 18.63
C ASN A 225 10.54 37.85 17.65
N LEU A 226 11.05 37.64 16.43
CA LEU A 226 11.03 38.64 15.36
C LEU A 226 9.60 39.05 14.99
N LEU A 227 8.67 38.09 14.89
CA LEU A 227 7.25 38.38 14.67
C LEU A 227 6.62 39.21 15.79
N MET A 228 6.91 38.88 17.05
CA MET A 228 6.41 39.67 18.19
C MET A 228 6.92 41.12 18.17
N LEU A 229 8.13 41.34 17.65
CA LEU A 229 8.73 42.66 17.50
C LEU A 229 8.33 43.39 16.21
N GLY A 230 7.58 42.74 15.32
CA GLY A 230 7.14 43.31 14.04
C GLY A 230 8.17 43.24 12.90
N PHE A 231 9.30 42.55 13.10
CA PHE A 231 10.34 42.32 12.09
C PHE A 231 9.95 41.18 11.14
N GLU A 232 8.92 41.41 10.34
CA GLU A 232 8.29 40.38 9.50
C GLU A 232 9.20 39.85 8.38
N SER A 233 10.08 40.70 7.81
CA SER A 233 10.98 40.27 6.74
C SER A 233 12.05 39.32 7.27
N GLU A 234 12.63 39.66 8.42
CA GLU A 234 13.63 38.86 9.12
C GLU A 234 13.01 37.55 9.61
N ALA A 235 11.78 37.59 10.12
CA ALA A 235 11.04 36.40 10.49
C ALA A 235 10.78 35.48 9.29
N SER A 236 10.36 36.03 8.14
CA SER A 236 10.16 35.25 6.92
C SER A 236 11.46 34.57 6.46
N ASN A 237 12.60 35.27 6.57
CA ASN A 237 13.90 34.69 6.21
C ASN A 237 14.31 33.57 7.15
N ALA A 238 14.09 33.72 8.46
CA ALA A 238 14.36 32.68 9.44
C ALA A 238 13.48 31.43 9.20
N LEU A 239 12.20 31.60 8.90
CA LEU A 239 11.30 30.50 8.55
C LEU A 239 11.69 29.81 7.23
N ALA A 240 12.10 30.57 6.23
CA ALA A 240 12.61 30.01 4.97
C ALA A 240 13.91 29.22 5.18
N GLN A 241 14.79 29.68 6.07
CA GLN A 241 15.99 28.95 6.46
C GLN A 241 15.65 27.63 7.13
N ILE A 242 14.68 27.61 8.05
CA ILE A 242 14.18 26.38 8.69
C ILE A 242 13.71 25.39 7.62
N GLN A 243 12.87 25.84 6.68
CA GLN A 243 12.35 24.98 5.59
C GLN A 243 13.46 24.47 4.66
N ALA A 244 14.53 25.24 4.45
CA ALA A 244 15.69 24.84 3.66
C ALA A 244 16.59 23.82 4.39
N MET A 245 16.67 23.90 5.71
CA MET A 245 17.40 22.93 6.54
C MET A 245 16.62 21.62 6.69
N ASP A 246 15.32 21.69 6.97
CA ASP A 246 14.44 20.54 7.08
C ASP A 246 12.99 20.87 6.70
N VAL A 247 12.52 20.30 5.59
CA VAL A 247 11.16 20.49 5.07
C VAL A 247 10.08 19.87 5.98
N ASN A 248 10.45 18.87 6.81
CA ASN A 248 9.51 18.16 7.67
C ASN A 248 9.42 18.74 9.08
N TYR A 249 10.42 19.53 9.50
CA TYR A 249 10.42 20.14 10.82
C TYR A 249 9.20 21.06 10.99
N ARG A 250 8.30 20.68 11.90
CA ARG A 250 7.05 21.40 12.23
C ARG A 250 6.35 21.97 10.99
N ARG A 251 6.29 21.16 9.92
CA ARG A 251 5.91 21.58 8.56
C ARG A 251 4.64 22.43 8.53
N SER A 252 3.60 22.03 9.26
CA SER A 252 2.33 22.75 9.30
C SER A 252 2.48 24.15 9.91
N GLU A 253 3.20 24.26 11.04
CA GLU A 253 3.40 25.51 11.76
C GLU A 253 4.24 26.51 10.93
N VAL A 254 5.34 26.03 10.34
CA VAL A 254 6.20 26.87 9.48
C VAL A 254 5.46 27.33 8.24
N SER A 255 4.71 26.42 7.60
CA SER A 255 3.92 26.72 6.40
C SER A 255 2.81 27.73 6.68
N GLU A 256 2.10 27.61 7.81
CA GLU A 256 1.07 28.56 8.25
C GLU A 256 1.67 29.95 8.53
N MET A 257 2.78 30.03 9.26
CA MET A 257 3.44 31.31 9.55
C MET A 257 3.95 32.02 8.27
N LEU A 258 4.54 31.26 7.34
CA LEU A 258 4.99 31.79 6.04
C LEU A 258 3.80 32.24 5.18
N PHE A 259 2.70 31.48 5.18
CA PHE A 259 1.47 31.85 4.50
C PHE A 259 0.93 33.20 5.02
N ASP A 260 0.76 33.33 6.34
CA ASP A 260 0.23 34.53 6.97
C ASP A 260 1.09 35.78 6.73
N LEU A 261 2.41 35.62 6.77
CA LEU A 261 3.36 36.68 6.46
C LEU A 261 3.21 37.19 5.02
N ASN A 262 3.15 36.26 4.06
CA ASN A 262 3.03 36.62 2.65
C ASN A 262 1.65 37.20 2.31
N MET A 263 0.58 36.67 2.90
CA MET A 263 -0.76 37.23 2.76
C MET A 263 -0.84 38.65 3.31
N ARG A 264 -0.30 38.92 4.51
CA ARG A 264 -0.25 40.27 5.08
C ARG A 264 0.58 41.22 4.24
N ARG A 265 1.74 40.77 3.74
CA ARG A 265 2.59 41.56 2.85
C ARG A 265 1.85 41.97 1.59
N GLY A 266 1.20 41.03 0.89
CA GLY A 266 0.44 41.31 -0.32
C GLY A 266 -0.71 42.29 -0.08
N LYS A 267 -1.51 42.08 0.98
CA LYS A 267 -2.63 42.98 1.34
C LYS A 267 -2.16 44.39 1.69
N ARG A 268 -1.12 44.53 2.52
CA ARG A 268 -0.57 45.85 2.86
C ARG A 268 -0.12 46.63 1.65
N ILE A 269 0.46 45.97 0.64
CA ILE A 269 0.85 46.61 -0.62
C ILE A 269 -0.38 47.14 -1.37
N LEU A 270 -1.46 46.36 -1.46
CA LEU A 270 -2.69 46.79 -2.14
C LEU A 270 -3.48 47.86 -1.36
N GLU A 271 -3.33 47.91 -0.03
CA GLU A 271 -4.04 48.82 0.88
C GLU A 271 -3.26 50.11 1.17
N GLN A 272 -2.10 50.33 0.55
CA GLN A 272 -1.35 51.58 0.71
C GLN A 272 -2.20 52.78 0.27
N ASN A 273 -2.03 53.92 0.94
CA ASN A 273 -2.73 55.15 0.61
C ASN A 273 -1.73 56.23 0.15
N PRO A 274 -1.69 56.63 -1.15
CA PRO A 274 -2.54 56.15 -2.24
C PRO A 274 -2.07 54.78 -2.82
N PRO A 275 -3.00 53.94 -3.31
CA PRO A 275 -2.66 52.63 -3.86
C PRO A 275 -1.89 52.80 -5.19
N GLN A 276 -0.72 52.20 -5.29
CA GLN A 276 0.16 52.31 -6.46
C GLN A 276 -0.08 51.13 -7.43
N PRO A 277 -0.56 51.36 -8.66
CA PRO A 277 -0.81 50.29 -9.63
C PRO A 277 0.44 49.46 -9.97
N ALA A 278 1.63 50.06 -9.92
CA ALA A 278 2.90 49.38 -10.22
C ALA A 278 3.25 48.30 -9.17
N GLU A 279 2.78 48.46 -7.93
CA GLU A 279 3.12 47.55 -6.83
C GLU A 279 2.26 46.28 -6.81
N VAL A 280 1.21 46.21 -7.64
CA VAL A 280 0.33 45.03 -7.77
C VAL A 280 1.12 43.79 -8.19
N SER A 281 2.18 43.95 -8.98
CA SER A 281 3.10 42.87 -9.36
C SER A 281 3.84 42.27 -8.14
N VAL A 282 4.23 43.11 -7.18
CA VAL A 282 4.88 42.69 -5.94
C VAL A 282 3.88 42.03 -5.01
N ALA A 283 2.65 42.54 -4.93
CA ALA A 283 1.57 41.90 -4.18
C ALA A 283 1.23 40.51 -4.75
N LEU A 284 1.14 40.39 -6.07
CA LEU A 284 0.92 39.10 -6.75
C LEU A 284 2.03 38.09 -6.41
N ALA A 285 3.30 38.51 -6.43
CA ALA A 285 4.40 37.65 -6.04
C ALA A 285 4.23 37.13 -4.60
N ALA A 286 3.82 37.99 -3.67
CA ALA A 286 3.55 37.59 -2.29
C ALA A 286 2.38 36.58 -2.19
N PHE A 287 1.26 36.81 -2.89
CA PHE A 287 0.15 35.85 -2.91
C PHE A 287 0.54 34.50 -3.52
N ASN A 288 1.37 34.50 -4.56
CA ASN A 288 1.89 33.26 -5.14
C ASN A 288 2.79 32.51 -4.15
N THR A 289 3.63 33.20 -3.39
CA THR A 289 4.43 32.57 -2.32
C THR A 289 3.53 32.03 -1.20
N ALA A 290 2.42 32.71 -0.87
CA ALA A 290 1.43 32.17 0.06
C ALA A 290 0.78 30.89 -0.49
N LEU A 291 0.38 30.88 -1.77
CA LEU A 291 -0.20 29.70 -2.43
C LEU A 291 0.77 28.51 -2.52
N GLN A 292 2.09 28.74 -2.56
CA GLN A 292 3.07 27.64 -2.46
C GLN A 292 3.00 26.93 -1.11
N GLN A 293 2.65 27.66 -0.04
CA GLN A 293 2.45 27.08 1.29
C GLN A 293 1.07 26.42 1.41
N GLN A 294 0.02 27.09 0.93
CA GLN A 294 -1.36 26.61 0.96
C GLN A 294 -2.05 26.75 -0.42
N PRO A 295 -1.95 25.75 -1.31
CA PRO A 295 -2.42 25.86 -2.70
C PRO A 295 -3.93 26.04 -2.86
N ASN A 296 -4.70 25.59 -1.87
CA ASN A 296 -6.16 25.56 -1.92
C ASN A 296 -6.80 26.67 -1.07
N ASP A 297 -6.03 27.65 -0.58
CA ASP A 297 -6.60 28.73 0.22
C ASP A 297 -7.47 29.66 -0.66
N PRO A 298 -8.78 29.77 -0.42
CA PRO A 298 -9.68 30.54 -1.27
C PRO A 298 -9.38 32.05 -1.24
N GLY A 299 -8.85 32.56 -0.13
CA GLY A 299 -8.49 33.96 0.03
C GLY A 299 -7.30 34.32 -0.86
N ALA A 300 -6.22 33.55 -0.77
CA ALA A 300 -5.01 33.73 -1.56
C ALA A 300 -5.27 33.55 -3.07
N ILE A 301 -6.07 32.53 -3.45
CA ILE A 301 -6.50 32.33 -4.84
C ILE A 301 -7.23 33.57 -5.35
N THR A 302 -8.16 34.10 -4.55
CA THR A 302 -8.94 35.28 -4.92
C THR A 302 -8.05 36.50 -5.10
N GLU A 303 -7.17 36.82 -4.15
CA GLU A 303 -6.27 37.98 -4.25
C GLU A 303 -5.30 37.87 -5.45
N ALA A 304 -4.73 36.69 -5.68
CA ALA A 304 -3.84 36.45 -6.82
C ALA A 304 -4.59 36.63 -8.15
N ARG A 305 -5.81 36.07 -8.27
CA ARG A 305 -6.67 36.23 -9.45
C ARG A 305 -7.03 37.69 -9.71
N LEU A 306 -7.36 38.46 -8.66
CA LEU A 306 -7.65 39.89 -8.79
C LEU A 306 -6.44 40.68 -9.27
N ALA A 307 -5.26 40.39 -8.71
CA ALA A 307 -4.01 41.03 -9.12
C ALA A 307 -3.66 40.70 -10.59
N VAL A 308 -3.81 39.44 -11.02
CA VAL A 308 -3.60 39.03 -12.42
C VAL A 308 -4.58 39.73 -13.37
N GLY A 309 -5.88 39.72 -13.04
CA GLY A 309 -6.91 40.39 -13.84
C GLY A 309 -6.65 41.89 -13.97
N PHE A 310 -6.24 42.53 -12.88
CA PHE A 310 -5.87 43.94 -12.86
C PHE A 310 -4.66 44.23 -13.75
N LEU A 311 -3.58 43.44 -13.63
CA LEU A 311 -2.36 43.65 -14.42
C LEU A 311 -2.61 43.48 -15.93
N ARG A 312 -3.36 42.45 -16.34
CA ARG A 312 -3.77 42.25 -17.74
C ARG A 312 -4.63 43.42 -18.24
N GLY A 313 -5.60 43.84 -17.44
CA GLY A 313 -6.44 44.99 -17.78
C GLY A 313 -5.64 46.29 -17.84
N ARG A 314 -4.62 46.46 -17.00
CA ARG A 314 -3.74 47.62 -17.02
C ARG A 314 -2.88 47.67 -18.27
N GLU A 315 -2.30 46.55 -18.67
CA GLU A 315 -1.53 46.44 -19.91
C GLU A 315 -2.39 46.80 -21.13
N ALA A 316 -3.59 46.24 -21.24
CA ALA A 316 -4.53 46.58 -22.30
C ALA A 316 -4.94 48.07 -22.25
N TYR A 317 -5.14 48.63 -21.05
CA TYR A 317 -5.50 50.03 -20.86
C TYR A 317 -4.40 50.96 -21.37
N ASP A 318 -3.14 50.66 -21.05
CA ASP A 318 -1.99 51.44 -21.48
C ASP A 318 -1.80 51.38 -23.01
N GLN A 319 -2.23 50.29 -23.65
CA GLN A 319 -2.28 50.13 -25.11
C GLN A 319 -3.52 50.75 -25.76
N ARG A 320 -4.46 51.31 -24.99
CA ARG A 320 -5.78 51.78 -25.43
C ARG A 320 -6.64 50.70 -26.09
N ASP A 321 -6.42 49.44 -25.73
CA ASP A 321 -7.27 48.33 -26.14
C ASP A 321 -8.46 48.23 -25.18
N TRP A 322 -9.51 48.98 -25.50
CA TRP A 322 -10.64 49.18 -24.60
C TRP A 322 -11.41 47.89 -24.29
N LEU A 323 -11.65 47.06 -25.29
CA LEU A 323 -12.43 45.83 -25.13
C LEU A 323 -11.67 44.81 -24.26
N ASN A 324 -10.37 44.61 -24.51
CA ASN A 324 -9.56 43.72 -23.68
C ASN A 324 -9.37 44.25 -22.26
N THR A 325 -9.31 45.58 -22.09
CA THR A 325 -9.33 46.20 -20.77
C THR A 325 -10.62 45.89 -20.02
N ILE A 326 -11.77 46.10 -20.66
CA ILE A 326 -13.09 45.84 -20.06
C ILE A 326 -13.23 44.37 -19.69
N ASN A 327 -12.85 43.46 -20.59
CA ASN A 327 -12.93 42.02 -20.36
C ASN A 327 -12.05 41.57 -19.18
N SER A 328 -10.86 42.17 -19.01
CA SER A 328 -9.93 41.83 -17.93
C SER A 328 -10.32 42.44 -16.58
N LEU A 329 -10.83 43.68 -16.58
CA LEU A 329 -11.15 44.40 -15.35
C LEU A 329 -12.56 44.15 -14.82
N ARG A 330 -13.51 43.73 -15.66
CA ARG A 330 -14.90 43.47 -15.25
C ARG A 330 -15.01 42.37 -14.17
N PRO A 331 -14.31 41.22 -14.26
CA PRO A 331 -14.29 40.24 -13.17
C PRO A 331 -13.68 40.80 -11.89
N VAL A 332 -12.62 41.62 -11.99
CA VAL A 332 -11.97 42.25 -10.84
C VAL A 332 -12.94 43.19 -10.11
N PHE A 333 -13.66 44.01 -10.88
CA PHE A 333 -14.67 44.93 -10.35
C PHE A 333 -15.88 44.21 -9.76
N ALA A 334 -16.35 43.13 -10.40
CA ALA A 334 -17.47 42.34 -9.91
C ALA A 334 -17.17 41.69 -8.54
N GLU A 335 -15.93 41.23 -8.34
CA GLU A 335 -15.48 40.68 -7.06
C GLU A 335 -15.22 41.78 -6.02
N ARG A 336 -14.54 42.87 -6.41
CA ARG A 336 -14.20 43.98 -5.51
C ARG A 336 -14.28 45.33 -6.24
N ALA A 337 -15.44 45.98 -6.13
CA ALA A 337 -15.69 47.26 -6.80
C ALA A 337 -14.69 48.37 -6.40
N SER A 338 -14.23 48.35 -5.15
CA SER A 338 -13.28 49.32 -4.60
C SER A 338 -11.80 48.92 -4.75
N TYR A 339 -11.49 47.91 -5.57
CA TYR A 339 -10.12 47.42 -5.76
C TYR A 339 -9.17 48.58 -6.13
N LEU A 340 -8.04 48.66 -5.40
CA LEU A 340 -7.06 49.74 -5.48
C LEU A 340 -7.69 51.15 -5.35
N GLY A 341 -8.59 51.34 -4.39
CA GLY A 341 -9.19 52.65 -4.12
C GLY A 341 -10.01 53.19 -5.28
N ASN A 342 -10.86 52.34 -5.88
CA ASN A 342 -11.68 52.63 -7.07
C ASN A 342 -10.87 52.88 -8.37
N THR A 343 -9.57 52.56 -8.40
CA THR A 343 -8.76 52.65 -9.63
C THR A 343 -9.31 51.75 -10.72
N THR A 344 -9.72 50.52 -10.38
CA THR A 344 -10.34 49.59 -11.35
C THR A 344 -11.63 50.15 -11.95
N ALA A 345 -12.51 50.72 -11.12
CA ALA A 345 -13.75 51.33 -11.58
C ALA A 345 -13.48 52.55 -12.48
N SER A 346 -12.51 53.38 -12.12
CA SER A 346 -12.08 54.54 -12.92
C SER A 346 -11.53 54.13 -14.29
N MET A 347 -10.69 53.07 -14.33
CA MET A 347 -10.17 52.53 -15.57
C MET A 347 -11.28 51.93 -16.44
N LEU A 348 -12.20 51.16 -15.85
CA LEU A 348 -13.37 50.63 -16.57
C LEU A 348 -14.22 51.75 -17.18
N PHE A 349 -14.45 52.83 -16.46
CA PHE A 349 -15.21 53.98 -16.96
C PHE A 349 -14.55 54.58 -18.20
N VAL A 350 -13.25 54.88 -18.13
CA VAL A 350 -12.51 55.44 -19.26
C VAL A 350 -12.50 54.49 -20.45
N SER A 351 -12.28 53.19 -20.22
CA SER A 351 -12.29 52.20 -21.30
C SER A 351 -13.66 52.02 -21.94
N MET A 352 -14.75 51.99 -21.17
CA MET A 352 -16.11 51.93 -21.71
C MET A 352 -16.45 53.18 -22.52
N MET A 353 -16.04 54.37 -22.05
CA MET A 353 -16.20 55.61 -22.81
C MET A 353 -15.42 55.57 -24.13
N GLY A 354 -14.17 55.08 -24.11
CA GLY A 354 -13.34 54.91 -25.31
C GLY A 354 -13.93 53.91 -26.30
N ALA A 355 -14.34 52.73 -25.84
CA ALA A 355 -14.99 51.73 -26.67
C ALA A 355 -16.29 52.27 -27.29
N GLY A 356 -17.11 52.98 -26.51
CA GLY A 356 -18.33 53.61 -27.00
C GLY A 356 -18.04 54.64 -28.10
N ASP A 357 -16.97 55.44 -27.94
CA ASP A 357 -16.53 56.41 -28.94
C ASP A 357 -16.08 55.74 -30.25
N ASP A 358 -15.35 54.62 -30.16
CA ASP A 358 -14.91 53.84 -31.32
C ASP A 358 -16.10 53.20 -32.06
N TYR A 359 -17.10 52.67 -31.33
CA TYR A 359 -18.33 52.16 -31.92
C TYR A 359 -19.17 53.27 -32.57
N ALA A 360 -19.28 54.43 -31.92
CA ALA A 360 -20.00 55.58 -32.49
C ALA A 360 -19.32 56.07 -33.78
N ALA A 361 -17.99 56.13 -33.79
CA ALA A 361 -17.21 56.53 -34.98
C ALA A 361 -17.36 55.55 -36.15
N SER A 362 -17.59 54.26 -35.88
CA SER A 362 -17.86 53.23 -36.88
C SER A 362 -19.35 53.08 -37.24
N ASN A 363 -20.22 53.96 -36.72
CA ASN A 363 -21.67 53.95 -36.89
C ASN A 363 -22.36 52.68 -36.34
N ASP A 364 -21.70 51.98 -35.41
CA ASP A 364 -22.30 50.91 -34.61
C ASP A 364 -22.94 51.49 -33.34
N LEU A 365 -24.06 52.17 -33.56
CA LEU A 365 -24.73 52.94 -32.53
C LEU A 365 -25.28 52.08 -31.38
N LEU A 366 -25.58 50.80 -31.64
CA LEU A 366 -26.11 49.91 -30.62
C LEU A 366 -25.03 49.58 -29.59
N ASN A 367 -23.86 49.12 -30.05
CA ASN A 367 -22.73 48.84 -29.17
C ASN A 367 -22.21 50.12 -28.50
N ALA A 368 -22.25 51.26 -29.18
CA ALA A 368 -21.93 52.55 -28.58
C ALA A 368 -22.85 52.88 -27.39
N TYR A 369 -24.17 52.73 -27.57
CA TYR A 369 -25.15 52.93 -26.50
C TYR A 369 -24.91 51.98 -25.31
N GLU A 370 -24.67 50.69 -25.58
CA GLU A 370 -24.41 49.72 -24.52
C GLU A 370 -23.19 50.09 -23.68
N MET A 371 -22.08 50.49 -24.31
CA MET A 371 -20.87 50.89 -23.59
C MET A 371 -21.10 52.14 -22.73
N TYR A 372 -21.74 53.18 -23.27
CA TYR A 372 -22.03 54.40 -22.50
C TYR A 372 -23.04 54.15 -21.36
N SER A 373 -24.06 53.31 -21.59
CA SER A 373 -25.04 52.97 -20.57
C SER A 373 -24.39 52.20 -19.42
N GLN A 374 -23.49 51.26 -19.71
CA GLN A 374 -22.74 50.53 -18.68
C GLN A 374 -21.80 51.46 -17.91
N ALA A 375 -21.11 52.39 -18.59
CA ALA A 375 -20.26 53.39 -17.93
C ALA A 375 -21.06 54.34 -17.02
N CYS A 376 -22.27 54.73 -17.43
CA CYS A 376 -23.18 55.58 -16.63
C CYS A 376 -23.57 54.93 -15.29
N GLN A 377 -23.66 53.60 -15.25
CA GLN A 377 -24.10 52.83 -14.08
C GLN A 377 -22.97 52.51 -13.09
N LEU A 378 -21.71 52.85 -13.40
CA LEU A 378 -20.60 52.60 -12.49
C LEU A 378 -20.72 53.46 -11.20
N PRO A 379 -20.35 52.93 -10.02
CA PRO A 379 -20.44 53.63 -8.73
C PRO A 379 -19.29 54.63 -8.56
N LEU A 380 -19.16 55.57 -9.50
CA LEU A 380 -18.18 56.66 -9.48
C LEU A 380 -18.87 57.99 -9.16
N SER A 381 -18.08 58.96 -8.67
CA SER A 381 -18.60 60.27 -8.29
C SER A 381 -19.06 61.14 -9.47
N ASP A 382 -18.55 60.87 -10.68
CA ASP A 382 -18.97 61.57 -11.90
C ASP A 382 -19.05 60.60 -13.08
N THR A 383 -20.28 60.20 -13.44
CA THR A 383 -20.59 59.43 -14.65
C THR A 383 -21.43 60.22 -15.65
N THR A 384 -21.59 61.53 -15.42
CA THR A 384 -22.54 62.40 -16.14
C THR A 384 -22.30 62.40 -17.65
N SER A 385 -21.03 62.39 -18.05
CA SER A 385 -20.62 62.38 -19.47
C SER A 385 -21.06 61.09 -20.18
N ALA A 386 -20.99 59.94 -19.51
CA ALA A 386 -21.45 58.66 -20.06
C ALA A 386 -22.98 58.65 -20.22
N CYS A 387 -23.72 59.12 -19.21
CA CYS A 387 -25.17 59.19 -19.26
C CYS A 387 -25.68 60.13 -20.37
N ALA A 388 -25.01 61.26 -20.58
CA ALA A 388 -25.31 62.20 -21.65
C ALA A 388 -25.06 61.57 -23.03
N LYS A 389 -23.92 60.89 -23.22
CA LYS A 389 -23.61 60.19 -24.48
C LYS A 389 -24.62 59.07 -24.77
N ALA A 390 -24.94 58.23 -23.79
CA ALA A 390 -25.97 57.18 -23.93
C ALA A 390 -27.30 57.78 -24.40
N SER A 391 -27.76 58.87 -23.76
CA SER A 391 -29.02 59.54 -24.11
C SER A 391 -29.03 60.11 -25.53
N SER A 392 -27.87 60.58 -26.03
CA SER A 392 -27.75 61.16 -27.37
C SER A 392 -27.84 60.12 -28.50
N VAL A 393 -27.54 58.85 -28.22
CA VAL A 393 -27.55 57.75 -29.20
C VAL A 393 -28.95 57.17 -29.38
N VAL A 394 -29.80 57.20 -28.35
CA VAL A 394 -31.16 56.60 -28.37
C VAL A 394 -32.01 57.01 -29.57
N PRO A 395 -32.13 58.31 -29.95
CA PRO A 395 -32.95 58.72 -31.10
C PRO A 395 -32.45 58.22 -32.45
N LEU A 396 -31.16 57.83 -32.54
CA LEU A 396 -30.53 57.36 -33.77
C LEU A 396 -30.68 55.85 -33.97
N LEU A 397 -31.07 55.10 -32.93
CA LEU A 397 -31.33 53.66 -32.96
C LEU A 397 -32.71 53.30 -33.51
N THR A 398 -33.65 54.24 -33.52
CA THR A 398 -34.99 54.04 -34.08
C THR A 398 -35.00 54.33 -35.58
N PRO A 399 -35.48 53.41 -36.45
CA PRO A 399 -35.66 53.75 -37.85
C PRO A 399 -36.68 54.89 -37.96
N THR A 400 -36.27 55.98 -38.60
CA THR A 400 -37.20 57.06 -38.99
C THR A 400 -38.31 56.44 -39.85
N ALA A 401 -39.58 56.62 -39.46
CA ALA A 401 -40.71 56.13 -40.23
C ALA A 401 -40.64 56.68 -41.67
N THR A 402 -40.62 55.78 -42.65
CA THR A 402 -40.72 56.17 -44.07
C THR A 402 -42.14 56.69 -44.32
N PRO A 403 -42.32 57.85 -44.98
CA PRO A 403 -43.66 58.37 -45.27
C PRO A 403 -44.43 57.40 -46.19
N THR A 404 -45.67 57.09 -45.82
CA THR A 404 -46.59 56.21 -46.55
C THR A 404 -46.93 56.81 -47.92
N LEU A 405 -46.64 56.09 -49.02
CA LEU A 405 -47.11 56.44 -50.37
C LEU A 405 -48.54 55.94 -50.61
N THR A 406 -49.38 56.82 -51.16
CA THR A 406 -50.78 56.59 -51.58
C THR A 406 -50.87 55.61 -52.76
N PRO A 407 -51.88 54.72 -52.84
CA PRO A 407 -51.94 53.67 -53.86
C PRO A 407 -52.56 54.13 -55.19
N THR A 408 -52.05 53.62 -56.32
CA THR A 408 -52.70 53.58 -57.65
C THR A 408 -52.27 52.28 -58.37
N PRO A 409 -53.14 51.59 -59.13
CA PRO A 409 -52.96 50.18 -59.53
C PRO A 409 -52.05 49.95 -60.77
N GLY A 410 -51.51 48.73 -60.87
CA GLY A 410 -50.36 48.28 -61.70
C GLY A 410 -50.57 48.14 -63.24
N PRO A 411 -49.85 47.26 -63.97
CA PRO A 411 -48.94 46.16 -63.57
C PRO A 411 -47.54 46.20 -64.23
N THR A 412 -46.50 45.76 -63.52
CA THR A 412 -45.37 44.95 -64.04
C THR A 412 -44.64 44.39 -62.82
N ALA A 413 -44.53 43.07 -62.70
CA ALA A 413 -43.80 42.45 -61.61
C ALA A 413 -42.30 42.77 -61.74
N PRO A 414 -41.66 43.40 -60.75
CA PRO A 414 -40.21 43.49 -60.73
C PRO A 414 -39.61 42.09 -60.47
N PRO A 415 -38.36 41.82 -60.90
CA PRO A 415 -37.68 40.58 -60.57
C PRO A 415 -37.60 40.44 -59.03
N PRO A 416 -37.52 39.22 -58.47
CA PRO A 416 -37.51 39.02 -57.03
C PRO A 416 -36.42 39.90 -56.42
N SER A 417 -36.85 40.89 -55.65
CA SER A 417 -35.97 41.74 -54.87
C SER A 417 -35.25 40.82 -53.89
N ALA A 418 -33.92 40.86 -53.87
CA ALA A 418 -33.13 40.10 -52.93
C ALA A 418 -33.65 40.40 -51.52
N THR A 419 -34.34 39.43 -50.93
CA THR A 419 -34.75 39.51 -49.53
C THR A 419 -33.44 39.61 -48.76
N ALA A 420 -33.20 40.73 -48.08
CA ALA A 420 -32.04 40.89 -47.24
C ALA A 420 -32.01 39.70 -46.27
N THR A 421 -31.07 38.79 -46.46
CA THR A 421 -30.95 37.58 -45.65
C THR A 421 -30.54 38.02 -44.25
N ALA A 422 -31.51 38.14 -43.33
CA ALA A 422 -31.32 38.59 -41.96
C ALA A 422 -30.01 38.04 -41.37
N THR A 423 -29.05 38.90 -41.00
CA THR A 423 -27.72 38.50 -40.52
C THR A 423 -27.82 37.41 -39.45
N PRO A 424 -27.07 36.30 -39.55
CA PRO A 424 -27.20 35.20 -38.60
C PRO A 424 -26.79 35.68 -37.21
N ARG A 425 -27.67 35.53 -36.22
CA ARG A 425 -27.35 35.83 -34.82
C ARG A 425 -26.27 34.87 -34.33
N PRO A 426 -25.20 35.35 -33.66
CA PRO A 426 -24.16 34.48 -33.13
C PRO A 426 -24.73 33.49 -32.09
N LEU A 427 -24.42 32.20 -32.21
CA LEU A 427 -24.99 31.17 -31.34
C LEU A 427 -24.64 31.39 -29.84
N ARG A 428 -23.50 32.04 -29.55
CA ARG A 428 -23.05 32.35 -28.19
C ARG A 428 -23.95 33.34 -27.44
N THR A 429 -24.83 34.08 -28.11
CA THR A 429 -25.73 35.03 -27.44
C THR A 429 -26.88 34.35 -26.68
N PHE A 430 -27.16 33.08 -26.96
CA PHE A 430 -28.26 32.32 -26.35
C PHE A 430 -27.87 31.65 -25.02
N ARG A 431 -27.09 32.34 -24.19
CA ARG A 431 -26.58 31.82 -22.91
C ARG A 431 -27.72 31.27 -22.04
N GLY A 432 -27.51 30.08 -21.48
CA GLY A 432 -28.51 29.38 -20.65
C GLY A 432 -29.55 28.59 -21.43
N ARG A 433 -29.59 28.72 -22.77
CA ARG A 433 -30.50 28.00 -23.66
C ARG A 433 -29.80 26.83 -24.34
N ILE A 434 -30.58 25.95 -24.96
CA ILE A 434 -30.11 24.75 -25.65
C ILE A 434 -30.25 24.94 -27.15
N ILE A 435 -29.15 24.84 -27.88
CA ILE A 435 -29.09 24.88 -29.34
C ILE A 435 -28.97 23.45 -29.87
N PHE A 436 -29.68 23.12 -30.95
CA PHE A 436 -29.75 21.76 -31.47
C PHE A 436 -30.08 21.72 -32.97
N LYS A 437 -29.84 20.55 -33.58
CA LYS A 437 -30.21 20.25 -34.97
C LYS A 437 -31.60 19.63 -35.00
N SER A 438 -32.44 20.04 -35.95
CA SER A 438 -33.81 19.54 -36.12
C SER A 438 -34.07 19.15 -37.57
N GLU A 439 -34.58 17.93 -37.77
CA GLU A 439 -35.05 17.38 -39.05
C GLU A 439 -36.56 17.66 -39.26
N ASN A 440 -37.04 18.80 -38.75
CA ASN A 440 -38.41 19.25 -39.00
C ASN A 440 -38.73 19.19 -40.51
N PRO A 441 -39.78 18.47 -40.94
CA PRO A 441 -40.10 18.26 -42.36
C PRO A 441 -40.33 19.56 -43.15
N ASP A 442 -40.86 20.59 -42.48
CA ASP A 442 -41.19 21.87 -43.12
C ASP A 442 -40.02 22.86 -43.05
N LEU A 443 -39.25 22.85 -41.96
CA LEU A 443 -38.13 23.77 -41.72
C LEU A 443 -36.93 23.07 -41.06
N PRO A 444 -36.13 22.29 -41.81
CA PRO A 444 -34.93 21.67 -41.27
C PRO A 444 -33.84 22.71 -40.99
N GLY A 445 -33.11 22.53 -39.88
CA GLY A 445 -31.99 23.41 -39.55
C GLY A 445 -31.64 23.48 -38.06
N ILE A 446 -31.10 24.62 -37.65
CA ILE A 446 -30.67 24.89 -36.27
C ILE A 446 -31.79 25.61 -35.52
N TYR A 447 -32.07 25.12 -34.33
CA TYR A 447 -33.05 25.68 -33.41
C TYR A 447 -32.43 25.97 -32.05
N VAL A 448 -33.10 26.82 -31.27
CA VAL A 448 -32.80 27.07 -29.87
C VAL A 448 -34.08 26.98 -29.04
N MET A 449 -33.98 26.49 -27.81
CA MET A 449 -35.09 26.45 -26.86
C MET A 449 -34.59 26.61 -25.42
N ASP A 450 -35.51 26.88 -24.50
CA ASP A 450 -35.21 26.92 -23.07
C ASP A 450 -35.04 25.50 -22.48
N PRO A 451 -34.37 25.35 -21.34
CA PRO A 451 -34.11 24.04 -20.73
C PRO A 451 -35.34 23.21 -20.36
N ASP A 452 -36.53 23.81 -20.32
CA ASP A 452 -37.81 23.14 -20.08
C ASP A 452 -38.53 22.73 -21.37
N GLY A 453 -37.94 23.00 -22.54
CA GLY A 453 -38.52 22.75 -23.86
C GLY A 453 -39.37 23.91 -24.42
N SER A 454 -39.54 24.99 -23.66
CA SER A 454 -40.32 26.16 -24.08
C SER A 454 -39.50 27.12 -24.97
N ASN A 455 -40.18 28.14 -25.52
CA ASN A 455 -39.57 29.22 -26.32
C ASN A 455 -38.75 28.74 -27.53
N ARG A 456 -39.17 27.65 -28.18
CA ARG A 456 -38.49 27.11 -29.38
C ARG A 456 -38.46 28.14 -30.51
N GLU A 457 -37.28 28.34 -31.10
CA GLU A 457 -37.02 29.34 -32.12
C GLU A 457 -36.12 28.79 -33.23
N TYR A 458 -36.50 29.01 -34.49
CA TYR A 458 -35.68 28.67 -35.66
C TYR A 458 -34.60 29.72 -35.89
N LEU A 459 -33.34 29.28 -36.01
CA LEU A 459 -32.21 30.19 -36.25
C LEU A 459 -31.84 30.25 -37.74
N GLY A 460 -31.90 29.13 -38.44
CA GLY A 460 -31.56 29.06 -39.87
C GLY A 460 -31.17 27.68 -40.34
N THR A 461 -30.82 27.57 -41.62
CA THR A 461 -30.41 26.31 -42.24
C THR A 461 -29.08 25.78 -41.70
N PHE A 462 -28.82 24.48 -41.86
CA PHE A 462 -27.57 23.86 -41.42
C PHE A 462 -26.34 24.55 -41.99
N GLN A 463 -26.32 24.78 -43.31
CA GLN A 463 -25.19 25.42 -44.01
C GLN A 463 -24.83 26.79 -43.43
N ARG A 464 -25.81 27.51 -42.88
CA ARG A 464 -25.59 28.85 -42.33
C ARG A 464 -24.85 28.84 -41.00
N TYR A 465 -25.02 27.78 -40.21
CA TYR A 465 -24.58 27.70 -38.82
C TYR A 465 -23.59 26.57 -38.55
N GLU A 466 -23.24 25.79 -39.56
CA GLU A 466 -22.36 24.62 -39.48
C GLU A 466 -21.06 24.93 -38.73
N GLN A 467 -20.32 25.96 -39.15
CA GLN A 467 -19.06 26.36 -38.49
C GLN A 467 -19.29 26.82 -37.05
N ALA A 468 -20.25 27.72 -36.81
CA ALA A 468 -20.51 28.25 -35.47
C ALA A 468 -20.95 27.15 -34.48
N PHE A 469 -21.66 26.15 -34.98
CA PHE A 469 -22.08 25.00 -34.20
C PHE A 469 -20.91 24.05 -33.90
N ALA A 470 -20.06 23.78 -34.89
CA ALA A 470 -18.83 23.01 -34.69
C ALA A 470 -17.90 23.70 -33.69
N ASP A 471 -17.71 25.01 -33.79
CA ASP A 471 -16.91 25.80 -32.86
C ASP A 471 -17.46 25.69 -31.42
N LEU A 472 -18.78 25.76 -31.24
CA LEU A 472 -19.40 25.56 -29.92
C LEU A 472 -19.12 24.16 -29.38
N ARG A 473 -19.27 23.12 -30.20
CA ARG A 473 -19.00 21.74 -29.79
C ARG A 473 -17.54 21.55 -29.38
N GLU A 474 -16.60 22.09 -30.14
CA GLU A 474 -15.17 22.03 -29.80
C GLU A 474 -14.89 22.74 -28.47
N THR A 475 -15.54 23.87 -28.18
CA THR A 475 -15.34 24.54 -26.88
C THR A 475 -15.78 23.71 -25.67
N GLU A 476 -16.69 22.74 -25.82
CA GLU A 476 -17.11 21.88 -24.71
C GLU A 476 -16.04 20.89 -24.26
N ARG A 477 -15.00 20.69 -25.08
CA ARG A 477 -13.89 19.76 -24.81
C ARG A 477 -12.78 20.39 -24.00
N TYR A 478 -12.81 21.71 -23.80
CA TYR A 478 -11.82 22.43 -23.01
C TYR A 478 -12.28 22.59 -21.57
N SER A 479 -11.32 22.68 -20.66
CA SER A 479 -11.58 23.12 -19.31
C SER A 479 -12.09 24.57 -19.27
N PRO A 480 -12.89 24.99 -18.26
CA PRO A 480 -13.36 26.35 -18.02
C PRO A 480 -12.24 27.38 -17.99
N ASP A 481 -11.05 27.00 -17.54
CA ASP A 481 -9.87 27.85 -17.55
C ASP A 481 -9.09 27.80 -18.88
N GLY A 482 -9.46 26.90 -19.81
CA GLY A 482 -8.84 26.68 -21.10
C GLY A 482 -7.47 25.97 -21.04
N THR A 483 -7.03 25.57 -19.85
CA THR A 483 -5.69 24.99 -19.62
C THR A 483 -5.57 23.56 -20.14
N TYR A 484 -6.64 22.78 -20.02
CA TYR A 484 -6.69 21.37 -20.38
C TYR A 484 -7.75 21.16 -21.46
N TRP A 485 -7.60 20.09 -22.23
CA TRP A 485 -8.65 19.66 -23.16
C TRP A 485 -8.69 18.14 -23.28
N VAL A 486 -9.85 17.63 -23.69
CA VAL A 486 -10.10 16.19 -23.81
C VAL A 486 -10.34 15.78 -25.26
N SER A 487 -9.85 14.60 -25.62
CA SER A 487 -10.07 14.00 -26.93
C SER A 487 -10.37 12.54 -26.85
N THR A 488 -10.95 12.01 -27.92
CA THR A 488 -11.00 10.58 -28.16
C THR A 488 -9.75 10.15 -28.91
N ALA A 489 -9.08 9.11 -28.45
CA ALA A 489 -7.95 8.50 -29.17
C ALA A 489 -7.87 7.00 -28.86
N ASP A 490 -7.24 6.24 -29.76
CA ASP A 490 -7.08 4.80 -29.61
C ASP A 490 -6.11 4.49 -28.46
N VAL A 491 -6.57 3.70 -27.49
CA VAL A 491 -5.77 3.15 -26.40
C VAL A 491 -6.03 1.66 -26.37
N ASP A 492 -5.02 0.86 -26.67
CA ASP A 492 -5.06 -0.60 -26.69
C ASP A 492 -6.15 -1.19 -27.63
N GLY A 493 -6.41 -0.53 -28.76
CA GLY A 493 -7.37 -0.97 -29.78
C GLY A 493 -8.82 -0.55 -29.53
N ASN A 494 -9.06 0.27 -28.50
CA ASN A 494 -10.37 0.85 -28.19
C ASN A 494 -10.27 2.38 -28.12
N PRO A 495 -11.24 3.13 -28.68
CA PRO A 495 -11.37 4.56 -28.45
C PRO A 495 -11.54 4.84 -26.95
N GLN A 496 -10.68 5.67 -26.38
CA GLN A 496 -10.75 6.11 -24.98
C GLN A 496 -10.64 7.63 -24.90
N ILE A 497 -11.11 8.20 -23.79
CA ILE A 497 -10.95 9.62 -23.50
C ILE A 497 -9.55 9.86 -22.97
N ILE A 498 -8.85 10.80 -23.61
CA ILE A 498 -7.51 11.23 -23.25
C ILE A 498 -7.54 12.71 -22.86
N LEU A 499 -6.90 13.02 -21.74
CA LEU A 499 -6.68 14.37 -21.23
C LEU A 499 -5.32 14.88 -21.73
N HIS A 500 -5.35 16.05 -22.36
CA HIS A 500 -4.17 16.75 -22.83
C HIS A 500 -3.77 17.84 -21.83
N LEU A 501 -2.49 17.85 -21.51
CA LEU A 501 -1.87 18.77 -20.56
C LEU A 501 -1.32 20.00 -21.30
N PRO A 502 -1.29 21.18 -20.67
CA PRO A 502 -0.73 22.37 -21.30
C PRO A 502 0.77 22.19 -21.56
N VAL A 503 1.23 22.71 -22.70
CA VAL A 503 2.67 22.82 -22.99
C VAL A 503 3.26 23.88 -22.06
N THR A 504 4.22 23.48 -21.22
CA THR A 504 4.88 24.41 -20.29
C THR A 504 6.31 24.67 -20.74
N SER A 505 6.83 25.87 -20.46
CA SER A 505 8.23 26.22 -20.76
C SER A 505 9.24 25.40 -19.94
N GLN A 506 8.80 24.86 -18.80
CA GLN A 506 9.63 24.07 -17.88
C GLN A 506 9.75 22.59 -18.29
N PHE A 507 8.67 21.99 -18.80
CA PHE A 507 8.62 20.54 -19.09
C PHE A 507 8.35 20.20 -20.56
N GLY A 508 8.08 21.21 -21.41
CA GLY A 508 7.70 20.99 -22.80
C GLY A 508 6.31 20.37 -22.93
N GLU A 509 6.13 19.58 -23.98
CA GLU A 509 4.91 18.80 -24.22
C GLU A 509 4.92 17.54 -23.33
N LEU A 510 3.98 17.50 -22.37
CA LEU A 510 3.78 16.33 -21.52
C LEU A 510 2.94 15.29 -22.25
N PRO A 511 3.19 13.98 -22.03
CA PRO A 511 2.41 12.94 -22.67
C PRO A 511 0.94 13.03 -22.22
N PRO A 512 -0.02 12.89 -23.16
CA PRO A 512 -1.44 12.96 -22.82
C PRO A 512 -1.84 11.71 -22.01
N LYS A 513 -2.76 11.88 -21.06
CA LYS A 513 -3.13 10.86 -20.07
C LYS A 513 -4.50 10.26 -20.40
N PRO A 514 -4.64 8.94 -20.59
CA PRO A 514 -5.95 8.29 -20.68
C PRO A 514 -6.72 8.49 -19.36
N VAL A 515 -7.92 9.07 -19.43
CA VAL A 515 -8.81 9.24 -18.27
C VAL A 515 -9.90 8.18 -18.18
N THR A 516 -10.10 7.42 -19.26
CA THR A 516 -10.90 6.19 -19.29
C THR A 516 -10.02 5.01 -19.72
N ARG A 517 -10.35 3.82 -19.22
CA ARG A 517 -9.78 2.52 -19.61
C ARG A 517 -10.90 1.48 -19.59
N MET A 518 -11.90 1.73 -20.42
CA MET A 518 -13.10 0.93 -20.54
C MET A 518 -12.90 -0.22 -21.53
N THR A 519 -13.67 -1.31 -21.38
CA THR A 519 -13.68 -2.40 -22.36
C THR A 519 -14.44 -2.01 -23.63
N GLY A 520 -15.47 -1.16 -23.48
CA GLY A 520 -16.17 -0.49 -24.57
C GLY A 520 -15.45 0.76 -25.10
N MET A 521 -15.97 1.28 -26.21
CA MET A 521 -15.51 2.56 -26.77
C MET A 521 -15.96 3.69 -25.85
N SER A 522 -15.10 4.68 -25.59
CA SER A 522 -15.45 5.94 -24.92
C SER A 522 -15.19 7.11 -25.86
N TYR A 523 -16.19 7.97 -26.08
CA TYR A 523 -16.12 9.07 -27.03
C TYR A 523 -17.03 10.26 -26.65
N ASP A 524 -16.99 11.34 -27.45
CA ASP A 524 -17.70 12.61 -27.22
C ASP A 524 -17.56 13.20 -25.80
N PRO A 525 -16.32 13.46 -25.34
CA PRO A 525 -16.10 13.98 -24.00
C PRO A 525 -16.42 15.47 -23.92
N VAL A 526 -17.08 15.89 -22.84
CA VAL A 526 -17.39 17.30 -22.54
C VAL A 526 -17.09 17.63 -21.08
N TRP A 527 -16.43 18.77 -20.84
CA TRP A 527 -16.14 19.27 -19.49
C TRP A 527 -17.35 19.96 -18.86
N SER A 528 -17.50 19.75 -17.56
CA SER A 528 -18.42 20.52 -16.74
C SER A 528 -17.91 21.96 -16.53
N PRO A 529 -18.80 22.97 -16.49
CA PRO A 529 -18.40 24.36 -16.27
C PRO A 529 -17.69 24.64 -14.94
N ASP A 530 -17.90 23.80 -13.91
CA ASP A 530 -17.19 23.86 -12.62
C ASP A 530 -15.82 23.16 -12.64
N GLY A 531 -15.49 22.46 -13.72
CA GLY A 531 -14.26 21.70 -13.89
C GLY A 531 -14.12 20.42 -13.09
N ALA A 532 -15.15 20.04 -12.37
CA ALA A 532 -15.14 18.88 -11.49
C ALA A 532 -15.26 17.55 -12.25
N TRP A 533 -15.87 17.55 -13.44
CA TRP A 533 -16.29 16.33 -14.15
C TRP A 533 -16.12 16.43 -15.67
N ILE A 534 -15.94 15.27 -16.29
CA ILE A 534 -16.02 15.07 -17.74
C ILE A 534 -17.18 14.11 -18.00
N ALA A 535 -18.18 14.51 -18.76
CA ALA A 535 -19.20 13.58 -19.26
C ALA A 535 -18.75 13.03 -20.63
N PHE A 536 -19.09 11.79 -20.93
CA PHE A 536 -18.72 11.12 -22.17
C PHE A 536 -19.72 9.99 -22.48
N VAL A 537 -19.71 9.53 -23.73
CA VAL A 537 -20.50 8.37 -24.17
C VAL A 537 -19.62 7.13 -24.11
N THR A 538 -20.16 6.02 -23.63
CA THR A 538 -19.46 4.73 -23.63
C THR A 538 -20.35 3.56 -24.03
N THR A 539 -19.73 2.57 -24.69
CA THR A 539 -20.37 1.29 -25.03
C THR A 539 -20.05 0.17 -24.04
N GLU A 540 -19.64 0.50 -22.81
CA GLU A 540 -19.25 -0.49 -21.79
C GLU A 540 -20.35 -1.53 -21.50
N ASN A 541 -21.62 -1.14 -21.63
CA ASN A 541 -22.79 -2.01 -21.39
C ASN A 541 -23.49 -2.43 -22.68
N GLU A 542 -22.79 -2.47 -23.82
CA GLU A 542 -23.33 -2.85 -25.15
C GLU A 542 -24.32 -1.84 -25.79
N SER A 543 -24.78 -0.82 -25.06
CA SER A 543 -25.50 0.38 -25.55
C SER A 543 -24.63 1.64 -25.48
N ASP A 544 -25.00 2.70 -26.21
CA ASP A 544 -24.36 4.01 -26.06
C ASP A 544 -24.95 4.74 -24.85
N ASP A 545 -24.25 4.69 -23.72
CA ASP A 545 -24.67 5.26 -22.45
C ASP A 545 -23.82 6.47 -22.06
N ILE A 546 -24.43 7.44 -21.37
CA ILE A 546 -23.70 8.59 -20.83
C ILE A 546 -23.15 8.29 -19.45
N TRP A 547 -21.84 8.49 -19.31
CA TRP A 547 -21.09 8.36 -18.06
C TRP A 547 -20.38 9.66 -17.75
N LYS A 548 -19.89 9.78 -16.51
CA LYS A 548 -18.99 10.86 -16.12
C LYS A 548 -17.78 10.35 -15.35
N THR A 549 -16.66 11.04 -15.49
CA THR A 549 -15.38 10.74 -14.82
C THR A 549 -14.75 12.00 -14.25
N ARG A 550 -13.94 11.85 -13.19
CA ARG A 550 -13.07 12.92 -12.71
C ARG A 550 -11.87 13.09 -13.66
N PRO A 551 -11.33 14.31 -13.85
CA PRO A 551 -10.14 14.53 -14.69
C PRO A 551 -8.90 13.75 -14.23
N ASP A 552 -8.78 13.47 -12.92
CA ASP A 552 -7.70 12.67 -12.35
C ASP A 552 -7.93 11.14 -12.47
N SER A 553 -9.09 10.73 -12.98
CA SER A 553 -9.55 9.33 -13.11
C SER A 553 -9.84 8.62 -11.79
N SER A 554 -9.97 9.35 -10.68
CA SER A 554 -10.23 8.77 -9.35
C SER A 554 -11.63 8.16 -9.21
N GLU A 555 -12.59 8.62 -10.02
CA GLU A 555 -13.99 8.22 -9.91
C GLU A 555 -14.67 8.23 -11.29
N GLN A 556 -15.44 7.18 -11.57
CA GLN A 556 -16.27 7.03 -12.76
C GLN A 556 -17.69 6.59 -12.37
N VAL A 557 -18.70 7.26 -12.92
CA VAL A 557 -20.10 7.06 -12.55
C VAL A 557 -20.94 6.93 -13.81
N ALA A 558 -21.67 5.82 -13.92
CA ALA A 558 -22.73 5.66 -14.92
C ALA A 558 -23.90 6.58 -14.57
N LEU A 559 -24.32 7.44 -15.49
CA LEU A 559 -25.50 8.30 -15.29
C LEU A 559 -26.77 7.61 -15.78
N MET A 560 -26.64 6.79 -16.82
CA MET A 560 -27.71 5.97 -17.35
C MET A 560 -27.19 4.56 -17.61
N ARG A 561 -28.12 3.60 -17.62
CA ARG A 561 -27.90 2.21 -17.99
C ARG A 561 -29.13 1.76 -18.74
N ASN A 562 -29.03 1.72 -20.06
CA ASN A 562 -30.13 1.29 -20.91
C ASN A 562 -29.75 0.00 -21.64
N ASP A 563 -30.73 -0.64 -22.28
CA ASP A 563 -30.53 -1.96 -22.88
C ASP A 563 -30.27 -1.87 -24.40
N TRP A 564 -30.74 -0.83 -25.08
CA TRP A 564 -30.61 -0.70 -26.55
C TRP A 564 -30.59 0.76 -27.07
N GLU A 565 -30.86 1.72 -26.20
CA GLU A 565 -31.00 3.13 -26.52
C GLU A 565 -29.65 3.81 -26.81
N TRP A 566 -29.70 4.87 -27.60
CA TRP A 566 -28.55 5.68 -27.98
C TRP A 566 -28.58 7.01 -27.25
N ASP A 567 -27.93 7.10 -26.10
CA ASP A 567 -27.78 8.34 -25.35
C ASP A 567 -26.44 9.01 -25.72
N LYS A 568 -26.51 10.08 -26.52
CA LYS A 568 -25.31 10.71 -27.09
C LYS A 568 -25.31 12.23 -27.01
N HIS A 569 -24.14 12.79 -27.31
CA HIS A 569 -23.86 14.23 -27.32
C HIS A 569 -24.28 14.93 -26.02
N PRO A 570 -23.75 14.50 -24.86
CA PRO A 570 -23.98 15.21 -23.61
C PRO A 570 -23.51 16.66 -23.70
N SER A 571 -24.20 17.57 -23.03
CA SER A 571 -23.78 18.95 -22.82
C SER A 571 -24.26 19.44 -21.45
N TRP A 572 -23.34 20.02 -20.69
CA TRP A 572 -23.60 20.47 -19.33
C TRP A 572 -24.31 21.82 -19.28
N SER A 573 -25.28 21.96 -18.38
CA SER A 573 -25.86 23.27 -18.05
C SER A 573 -24.81 24.22 -17.45
N PRO A 574 -24.96 25.54 -17.61
CA PRO A 574 -23.96 26.53 -17.14
C PRO A 574 -23.71 26.48 -15.63
N ASP A 575 -24.69 26.03 -14.85
CA ASP A 575 -24.62 25.84 -13.40
C ASP A 575 -24.03 24.48 -12.97
N SER A 576 -23.62 23.63 -13.92
CA SER A 576 -23.10 22.27 -13.70
C SER A 576 -24.06 21.31 -12.96
N GLN A 577 -25.37 21.58 -12.97
CA GLN A 577 -26.37 20.77 -12.25
C GLN A 577 -27.15 19.79 -13.14
N ARG A 578 -27.19 20.03 -14.45
CA ARG A 578 -27.95 19.23 -15.41
C ARG A 578 -27.13 18.93 -16.67
N ILE A 579 -27.55 17.89 -17.38
CA ILE A 579 -26.98 17.49 -18.67
C ILE A 579 -28.13 17.37 -19.67
N VAL A 580 -27.98 18.01 -20.82
CA VAL A 580 -28.81 17.75 -22.00
C VAL A 580 -28.11 16.74 -22.90
N PHE A 581 -28.88 15.85 -23.52
CA PHE A 581 -28.41 14.85 -24.47
C PHE A 581 -29.53 14.49 -25.43
N PHE A 582 -29.25 13.73 -26.48
CA PHE A 582 -30.32 13.12 -27.28
C PHE A 582 -30.43 11.62 -26.99
N SER A 583 -31.64 11.09 -27.09
CA SER A 583 -31.95 9.67 -26.96
C SER A 583 -32.97 9.24 -28.00
N ASN A 584 -32.90 8.01 -28.47
CA ASN A 584 -33.90 7.38 -29.36
C ASN A 584 -34.93 6.52 -28.59
N ARG A 585 -34.99 6.62 -27.26
CA ARG A 585 -35.88 5.81 -26.42
C ARG A 585 -37.38 5.93 -26.74
N ASP A 586 -37.78 7.05 -27.35
CA ASP A 586 -39.16 7.31 -27.79
C ASP A 586 -39.38 7.04 -29.29
N GLY A 587 -38.46 6.30 -29.95
CA GLY A 587 -38.50 5.95 -31.37
C GLY A 587 -37.53 6.78 -32.22
N ASP A 588 -37.82 8.06 -32.40
CA ASP A 588 -36.91 9.02 -33.05
C ASP A 588 -35.91 9.63 -32.07
N ARG A 589 -34.81 10.21 -32.57
CA ARG A 589 -33.89 11.00 -31.75
C ARG A 589 -34.64 12.20 -31.16
N GLN A 590 -34.75 12.28 -29.85
CA GLN A 590 -35.37 13.38 -29.12
C GLN A 590 -34.38 13.91 -28.07
N LEU A 591 -34.58 15.16 -27.65
CA LEU A 591 -33.73 15.80 -26.65
C LEU A 591 -34.26 15.57 -25.24
N PHE A 592 -33.37 15.21 -24.33
CA PHE A 592 -33.64 14.93 -22.93
C PHE A 592 -32.73 15.75 -22.04
N VAL A 593 -33.23 16.09 -20.85
CA VAL A 593 -32.46 16.70 -19.77
C VAL A 593 -32.54 15.81 -18.54
N MET A 594 -31.42 15.68 -17.83
CA MET A 594 -31.33 14.96 -16.55
C MET A 594 -30.49 15.74 -15.55
N ASP A 595 -30.62 15.39 -14.27
CA ASP A 595 -29.70 15.85 -13.22
C ASP A 595 -28.34 15.15 -13.36
N THR A 596 -27.29 15.75 -12.81
CA THR A 596 -25.91 15.23 -12.93
C THR A 596 -25.65 13.96 -12.12
N ASN A 597 -26.64 13.47 -11.39
CA ASN A 597 -26.65 12.16 -10.74
C ASN A 597 -27.42 11.10 -11.54
N GLY A 598 -27.91 11.42 -12.76
CA GLY A 598 -28.66 10.53 -13.63
C GLY A 598 -30.16 10.48 -13.39
N ARG A 599 -30.69 11.27 -12.44
CA ARG A 599 -32.13 11.29 -12.11
C ARG A 599 -32.90 12.35 -12.91
N ASN A 600 -34.22 12.33 -12.77
CA ASN A 600 -35.14 13.34 -13.32
C ASN A 600 -35.06 13.51 -14.85
N VAL A 601 -34.83 12.40 -15.56
CA VAL A 601 -34.75 12.38 -17.02
C VAL A 601 -36.09 12.79 -17.64
N THR A 602 -36.08 13.85 -18.46
CA THR A 602 -37.30 14.45 -19.03
C THR A 602 -37.11 14.73 -20.52
N ASN A 603 -38.07 14.31 -21.36
CA ASN A 603 -38.12 14.66 -22.79
C ASN A 603 -38.58 16.13 -22.95
N ILE A 604 -37.71 16.96 -23.55
CA ILE A 604 -37.95 18.39 -23.78
C ILE A 604 -38.29 18.72 -25.24
N SER A 605 -38.05 17.81 -26.18
CA SER A 605 -38.39 17.98 -27.60
C SER A 605 -39.89 17.74 -27.88
N ARG A 606 -40.42 16.58 -27.49
CA ARG A 606 -41.85 16.21 -27.66
C ARG A 606 -42.39 16.45 -29.08
N VAL A 607 -41.64 16.04 -30.10
CA VAL A 607 -42.02 16.19 -31.52
C VAL A 607 -41.91 14.87 -32.29
N PRO A 608 -42.65 14.70 -33.41
CA PRO A 608 -42.65 13.45 -34.19
C PRO A 608 -41.51 13.37 -35.23
N TRP A 609 -40.45 14.16 -35.11
CA TRP A 609 -39.28 14.14 -35.99
C TRP A 609 -37.99 14.23 -35.19
N ALA A 610 -36.85 13.89 -35.79
CA ALA A 610 -35.57 13.85 -35.10
C ALA A 610 -35.02 15.23 -34.70
N GLU A 611 -34.60 15.35 -33.44
CA GLU A 611 -33.84 16.47 -32.88
C GLU A 611 -32.61 15.92 -32.15
N TYR A 612 -31.42 16.45 -32.45
CA TYR A 612 -30.16 15.83 -32.04
C TYR A 612 -29.00 16.83 -31.89
N GLU A 613 -27.90 16.35 -31.30
CA GLU A 613 -26.69 17.10 -30.96
C GLU A 613 -26.92 18.36 -30.09
N PRO A 614 -27.62 18.27 -28.96
CA PRO A 614 -27.85 19.46 -28.15
C PRO A 614 -26.53 20.05 -27.62
N ILE A 615 -26.47 21.38 -27.56
CA ILE A 615 -25.40 22.14 -26.91
C ILE A 615 -26.07 23.16 -26.00
N TRP A 616 -25.79 23.07 -24.70
CA TRP A 616 -26.16 24.08 -23.74
C TRP A 616 -25.16 25.23 -23.81
N VAL A 617 -25.64 26.43 -24.13
CA VAL A 617 -24.77 27.61 -24.27
C VAL A 617 -24.38 28.12 -22.88
N LYS A 618 -23.08 28.11 -22.58
CA LYS A 618 -22.48 28.37 -21.26
C LYS A 618 -22.11 29.84 -21.03
#